data_AF-A0A816HCL2-F1
#
_entry.id   AF-A0A816HCL2-F1
#
_cell.length_a   1.000
_cell.length_b   1.000
_cell.length_c   1.000
_cell.angle_alpha   90.00
_cell.angle_beta   90.00
_cell.angle_gamma   90.00
#
_symmetry.space_group_name_H-M   'P 1'
#
loop_
_entity.id
_entity.type
_entity.pdbx_description
1 polymer ?
#
loop_
_entity_poly.entity_id
_entity_poly.type
_entity_poly.pdbx_seq_one_letter_code
_entity_poly.pdbx_strand_id
1 'polypeptide(L)'
;VTHNSGSRSVNAGQLLTHVKNSIFIITSFIPHQLFGIIKILSDQLKSSTLDYVHGEYLIKSIIQQIKDLRAEQSFQQVYDKAKDFCNKNEIEFAHQYRSHRTTKVPARFEEFIIDSTVC
;
A
#
# COMPACT_ATOMS: atom_id res chain seq x y z
N VAL A 1 12.26 -43.70 22.05
CA VAL A 1 11.81 -42.29 22.06
C VAL A 1 12.52 -41.56 20.92
N THR A 2 11.91 -41.54 19.74
CA THR A 2 12.43 -40.81 18.58
C THR A 2 11.69 -39.49 18.49
N HIS A 3 12.38 -38.41 18.87
CA HIS A 3 11.85 -37.05 18.87
C HIS A 3 11.78 -36.54 17.43
N ASN A 4 10.62 -36.65 16.79
CA ASN A 4 10.38 -36.07 15.47
C ASN A 4 10.09 -34.57 15.64
N SER A 5 11.12 -33.74 15.61
CA SER A 5 10.98 -32.29 15.49
C SER A 5 10.59 -31.94 14.06
N GLY A 6 9.31 -32.13 13.75
CA GLY A 6 8.70 -31.67 12.51
C GLY A 6 8.60 -30.15 12.52
N SER A 7 9.68 -29.46 12.13
CA SER A 7 9.66 -28.04 11.83
C SER A 7 8.77 -27.82 10.61
N ARG A 8 7.48 -27.52 10.85
CA ARG A 8 6.57 -27.03 9.80
C ARG A 8 7.07 -25.66 9.34
N SER A 9 7.99 -25.62 8.38
CA SER A 9 8.26 -24.38 7.66
C SER A 9 7.04 -24.09 6.79
N VAL A 10 6.30 -23.03 7.13
CA VAL A 10 5.22 -22.54 6.27
C VAL A 10 5.89 -21.94 5.03
N ASN A 11 5.70 -22.55 3.86
CA ASN A 11 6.28 -22.05 2.63
C ASN A 11 5.65 -20.68 2.30
N ALA A 12 6.45 -19.62 2.38
CA ALA A 12 6.01 -18.23 2.21
C ALA A 12 5.90 -17.80 0.73
N GLY A 13 5.86 -18.74 -0.22
CA GLY A 13 5.77 -18.45 -1.65
C GLY A 13 4.61 -17.50 -2.01
N GLN A 14 3.46 -17.62 -1.34
CA GLN A 14 2.32 -16.71 -1.54
C GLN A 14 2.62 -15.28 -1.09
N LEU A 15 3.32 -15.11 0.03
CA LEU A 15 3.74 -13.79 0.51
C LEU A 15 4.71 -13.14 -0.48
N LEU A 16 5.65 -13.93 -1.01
CA LEU A 16 6.57 -13.45 -2.05
C LEU A 16 5.83 -12.96 -3.30
N THR A 17 4.82 -13.69 -3.76
CA THR A 17 3.97 -13.28 -4.88
C THR A 17 3.22 -11.98 -4.58
N HIS A 18 2.71 -11.81 -3.36
CA HIS A 18 2.03 -10.56 -2.96
C HIS A 18 2.98 -9.37 -2.87
N VAL A 19 4.19 -9.55 -2.33
CA VAL A 19 5.21 -8.50 -2.23
C VAL A 19 5.72 -8.08 -3.62
N LYS A 20 5.81 -9.02 -4.57
CA LYS A 20 6.16 -8.75 -5.97
C LYS A 20 4.99 -8.20 -6.80
N ASN A 21 3.81 -7.99 -6.22
CA ASN A 21 2.69 -7.43 -6.97
C ASN A 21 2.90 -5.92 -7.22
N SER A 22 2.81 -5.50 -8.48
CA SER A 22 2.97 -4.10 -8.90
C SER A 22 2.03 -3.14 -8.16
N ILE A 23 0.77 -3.53 -7.94
CA ILE A 23 -0.22 -2.74 -7.19
C ILE A 23 0.20 -2.59 -5.73
N PHE A 24 0.70 -3.66 -5.10
CA PHE A 24 1.19 -3.61 -3.73
C PHE A 24 2.37 -2.65 -3.61
N ILE A 25 3.32 -2.72 -4.56
CA ILE A 25 4.49 -1.85 -4.59
C ILE A 25 4.04 -0.39 -4.73
N ILE A 26 3.22 -0.04 -5.73
CA ILE A 26 2.72 1.33 -5.89
C ILE A 26 2.01 1.81 -4.62
N THR A 27 1.14 0.96 -4.06
CA THR A 27 0.39 1.28 -2.84
C THR A 27 1.30 1.47 -1.64
N SER A 28 2.46 0.79 -1.59
CA SER A 28 3.47 0.94 -0.53
C SER A 28 4.27 2.24 -0.64
N PHE A 29 4.46 2.77 -1.84
CA PHE A 29 5.17 4.04 -2.05
C PHE A 29 4.38 5.26 -1.55
N ILE A 30 3.04 5.18 -1.55
CA ILE A 30 2.16 6.24 -1.02
C ILE A 30 2.39 6.50 0.48
N PRO A 31 2.23 5.52 1.39
CA PRO A 31 2.50 5.71 2.81
C PRO A 31 3.98 5.97 3.07
N HIS A 32 4.90 5.45 2.25
CA HIS A 32 6.32 5.79 2.38
C HIS A 32 6.57 7.30 2.24
N GLN A 33 5.96 7.96 1.24
CA GLN A 33 6.06 9.41 1.11
C GLN A 33 5.37 10.16 2.25
N LEU A 34 4.17 9.72 2.65
CA LEU A 34 3.42 10.32 3.75
C LEU A 34 4.18 10.23 5.08
N PHE A 35 4.78 9.07 5.37
CA PHE A 35 5.59 8.87 6.57
C PHE A 35 6.86 9.71 6.56
N GLY A 36 7.44 10.00 5.40
CA GLY A 36 8.53 10.97 5.29
C GLY A 36 8.13 12.36 5.80
N ILE A 37 6.97 12.86 5.36
CA ILE A 37 6.43 14.16 5.79
C ILE A 37 6.09 14.15 7.29
N ILE A 38 5.40 13.09 7.76
CA ILE A 38 5.03 12.94 9.17
C ILE A 38 6.27 12.83 10.07
N LYS A 39 7.33 12.17 9.59
CA LYS A 39 8.60 12.06 10.30
C LYS A 39 9.25 13.42 10.45
N ILE A 40 9.32 14.23 9.39
CA ILE A 40 9.86 15.60 9.46
C ILE A 40 9.05 16.43 10.47
N LEU A 41 7.72 16.37 10.39
CA LEU A 41 6.85 17.04 11.36
C LEU A 41 7.15 16.58 12.79
N SER A 42 7.24 15.27 13.01
CA SER A 42 7.51 14.69 14.32
C SER A 42 8.87 15.09 14.88
N ASP A 43 9.90 15.13 14.03
CA ASP A 43 11.26 15.50 14.43
C ASP A 43 11.32 17.00 14.79
N GLN A 44 10.62 17.85 14.03
CA GLN A 44 10.54 19.30 14.28
C GLN A 44 9.71 19.65 15.53
N LEU A 45 8.59 18.96 15.75
CA LEU A 45 7.76 19.15 16.96
C LEU A 45 8.46 18.73 18.24
N LYS A 46 9.43 17.81 18.15
CA LYS A 46 10.25 17.39 19.29
C LYS A 46 11.45 18.31 19.52
N SER A 47 11.71 19.27 18.64
CA SER A 47 12.84 20.19 18.80
C SER A 47 12.63 21.09 20.00
N SER A 48 13.65 21.23 20.84
CA SER A 48 13.66 22.17 21.96
C SER A 48 13.71 23.64 21.53
N THR A 49 13.92 23.89 20.23
CA THR A 49 14.04 25.24 19.65
C THR A 49 12.77 25.71 18.94
N LEU A 50 11.70 24.90 18.95
CA LEU A 50 10.47 25.25 18.25
C LEU A 50 9.70 26.32 19.05
N ASP A 51 9.58 27.52 18.49
CA ASP A 51 8.67 28.53 19.01
C ASP A 51 7.27 28.41 18.40
N TYR A 52 6.28 29.09 18.99
CA TYR A 52 4.89 29.01 18.55
C TYR A 52 4.67 29.52 17.11
N VAL A 53 5.43 30.53 16.68
CA VAL A 53 5.30 31.13 15.35
C VAL A 53 5.82 30.16 14.29
N HIS A 54 7.00 29.59 14.51
CA HIS A 54 7.59 28.55 13.68
C HIS A 54 6.74 27.27 13.68
N GLY A 55 6.13 26.91 14.81
CA GLY A 55 5.18 25.81 14.90
C GLY A 55 3.95 26.00 14.00
N GLU A 56 3.38 27.20 13.97
CA GLU A 56 2.26 27.52 13.08
C GLU A 56 2.67 27.41 11.59
N TYR A 57 3.81 27.98 11.22
CA TYR A 57 4.35 27.87 9.85
C TYR A 57 4.63 26.42 9.46
N LEU A 58 5.19 25.63 10.37
CA LEU A 58 5.46 24.21 10.16
C LEU A 58 4.17 23.45 9.86
N ILE A 59 3.12 23.61 10.68
CA ILE A 59 1.85 22.91 10.46
C ILE A 59 1.22 23.34 9.13
N LYS A 60 1.20 24.64 8.82
CA LYS A 60 0.67 25.14 7.53
C LYS A 60 1.44 24.57 6.34
N SER A 61 2.76 24.51 6.42
CA SER A 61 3.63 23.93 5.40
C SER A 61 3.35 22.43 5.20
N ILE A 62 3.20 21.67 6.28
CA ILE A 62 2.90 20.24 6.21
C ILE A 62 1.52 19.98 5.60
N ILE A 63 0.51 20.77 5.97
CA ILE A 63 -0.82 20.70 5.36
C ILE A 63 -0.73 20.95 3.85
N GLN A 64 0.05 21.94 3.42
CA GLN A 64 0.24 22.22 2.00
C GLN A 64 0.93 21.06 1.28
N GLN A 65 2.02 20.50 1.84
CA GLN A 65 2.71 19.35 1.26
C GLN A 65 1.78 18.13 1.11
N ILE A 66 0.92 17.85 2.10
CA ILE A 66 -0.07 16.76 2.02
C ILE A 66 -1.11 17.02 0.93
N LYS A 67 -1.50 18.29 0.69
CA LYS A 67 -2.38 18.65 -0.42
C LYS A 67 -1.68 18.45 -1.76
N ASP A 68 -0.43 18.86 -1.87
CA ASP A 68 0.37 18.74 -3.09
C ASP A 68 0.61 17.27 -3.46
N LEU A 69 0.70 16.37 -2.48
CA LEU A 69 0.74 14.92 -2.73
C LEU A 69 -0.51 14.36 -3.42
N ARG A 70 -1.66 15.05 -3.35
CA ARG A 70 -2.89 14.65 -4.06
C ARG A 70 -2.94 15.14 -5.51
N ALA A 71 -1.99 15.97 -5.94
CA ALA A 71 -1.93 16.42 -7.32
C ALA A 71 -1.59 15.25 -8.25
N GLU A 72 -2.16 15.26 -9.45
CA GLU A 72 -1.92 14.22 -10.47
C GLU A 72 -0.42 14.05 -10.78
N GLN A 73 0.31 15.16 -10.84
CA GLN A 73 1.76 15.14 -11.04
C GLN A 73 2.51 14.40 -9.93
N SER A 74 2.07 14.53 -8.68
CA SER A 74 2.65 13.81 -7.54
C SER A 74 2.37 12.32 -7.63
N PHE A 75 1.17 11.93 -8.08
CA PHE A 75 0.85 10.53 -8.34
C PHE A 75 1.73 9.95 -9.46
N GLN A 76 1.93 10.69 -10.56
CA GLN A 76 2.81 10.26 -11.65
C GLN A 76 4.26 10.03 -11.14
N GLN A 77 4.77 10.93 -10.31
CA GLN A 77 6.10 10.75 -9.70
C GLN A 77 6.18 9.52 -8.79
N VAL A 78 5.12 9.21 -8.03
CA VAL A 78 5.03 7.99 -7.22
C VAL A 78 5.06 6.76 -8.13
N TYR A 79 4.27 6.79 -9.20
CA TYR A 79 4.18 5.71 -10.17
C TYR A 79 5.52 5.45 -10.86
N ASP A 80 6.20 6.50 -11.33
CA ASP A 80 7.50 6.39 -11.99
C ASP A 80 8.56 5.80 -11.04
N LYS A 81 8.59 6.26 -9.79
CA LYS A 81 9.48 5.70 -8.75
C LYS A 81 9.19 4.22 -8.47
N ALA A 82 7.91 3.84 -8.41
CA ALA A 82 7.51 2.45 -8.22
C ALA A 82 7.88 1.58 -9.43
N LYS A 83 7.72 2.11 -10.65
CA LYS A 83 8.12 1.44 -11.90
C LYS A 83 9.63 1.25 -11.96
N ASP A 84 10.41 2.27 -11.64
CA ASP A 84 11.86 2.20 -11.56
C ASP A 84 12.32 1.18 -10.51
N PHE A 85 11.66 1.13 -9.36
CA PHE A 85 11.93 0.12 -8.34
C PHE A 85 11.65 -1.29 -8.88
N CYS A 86 10.55 -1.51 -9.59
CA CYS A 86 10.23 -2.82 -10.16
C CYS A 86 11.27 -3.22 -11.22
N ASN A 87 11.66 -2.30 -12.10
CA ASN A 87 12.68 -2.53 -13.12
C ASN A 87 14.03 -2.93 -12.50
N LYS A 88 14.45 -2.24 -11.43
CA LYS A 88 15.71 -2.52 -10.72
C LYS A 88 15.72 -3.87 -10.01
N ASN A 89 14.56 -4.40 -9.66
CA ASN A 89 14.42 -5.64 -8.89
C ASN A 89 13.85 -6.80 -9.72
N GLU A 90 13.81 -6.65 -11.06
CA GLU A 90 13.29 -7.66 -11.99
C GLU A 90 11.86 -8.11 -11.64
N ILE A 91 11.04 -7.17 -11.17
CA ILE A 91 9.64 -7.40 -10.84
C ILE A 91 8.80 -7.01 -12.05
N GLU A 92 8.02 -7.98 -12.55
CA GLU A 92 7.13 -7.74 -13.69
C GLU A 92 6.08 -6.70 -13.33
N PHE A 93 6.14 -5.55 -14.01
CA PHE A 93 5.17 -4.46 -13.85
C PHE A 93 3.92 -4.73 -14.71
N ALA A 94 3.33 -5.91 -14.57
CA ALA A 94 2.09 -6.26 -15.26
C ALA A 94 0.90 -5.62 -14.54
N HIS A 95 -0.05 -5.06 -15.31
CA HIS A 95 -1.37 -4.72 -14.82
C HIS A 95 -2.12 -6.04 -14.61
N GLN A 96 -2.00 -6.64 -13.42
CA GLN A 96 -2.84 -7.75 -13.05
C GLN A 96 -4.25 -7.22 -12.85
N TYR A 97 -5.03 -7.12 -13.93
CA TYR A 97 -6.49 -7.10 -13.85
C TYR A 97 -6.85 -8.31 -13.01
N ARG A 98 -7.28 -8.07 -11.77
CA ARG A 98 -7.76 -9.14 -10.90
C ARG A 98 -8.86 -9.85 -11.68
N SER A 99 -8.60 -11.10 -12.09
CA SER A 99 -9.68 -12.00 -12.46
C SER A 99 -10.66 -11.96 -11.30
N HIS A 100 -11.90 -11.54 -11.57
CA HIS A 100 -12.94 -11.50 -10.55
C HIS A 100 -12.97 -12.88 -9.93
N ARG A 101 -12.61 -12.98 -8.66
CA ARG A 101 -12.74 -14.23 -7.92
C ARG A 101 -14.23 -14.51 -7.91
N THR A 102 -14.69 -15.47 -8.70
CA THR A 102 -16.06 -15.96 -8.61
C THR A 102 -16.20 -16.47 -7.18
N THR A 103 -16.89 -15.71 -6.34
CA THR A 103 -17.37 -16.20 -5.06
C THR A 103 -18.31 -17.33 -5.39
N LYS A 104 -17.83 -18.58 -5.29
CA LYS A 104 -18.73 -19.74 -5.27
C LYS A 104 -19.62 -19.53 -4.06
N VAL A 105 -20.88 -19.21 -4.32
CA VAL A 105 -21.91 -19.18 -3.30
C VAL A 105 -21.89 -20.56 -2.64
N PRO A 106 -21.74 -20.66 -1.31
CA PRO A 106 -21.80 -21.95 -0.64
C PRO A 106 -23.12 -22.62 -0.99
N ALA A 107 -23.10 -23.92 -1.35
CA ALA A 107 -24.27 -24.64 -1.88
C ALA A 107 -25.58 -24.43 -1.08
N ARG A 108 -25.47 -24.27 0.24
CA ARG A 108 -26.60 -23.98 1.14
C ARG A 108 -27.34 -22.66 0.86
N PHE A 109 -26.77 -21.78 0.04
CA PHE A 109 -27.33 -20.49 -0.32
C PHE A 109 -27.74 -20.42 -1.80
N GLU A 110 -27.60 -21.50 -2.57
CA GLU A 110 -28.04 -21.54 -3.97
C GLU A 110 -29.56 -21.39 -4.11
N GLU A 111 -30.33 -21.90 -3.13
CA GLU A 111 -31.79 -21.76 -3.08
C GLU A 111 -32.28 -20.34 -2.80
N PHE A 112 -31.40 -19.44 -2.34
CA PHE A 112 -31.73 -18.05 -2.01
C PHE A 112 -31.25 -17.05 -3.06
N ILE A 113 -30.75 -17.52 -4.20
CA ILE A 113 -30.35 -16.65 -5.31
C ILE A 113 -31.63 -16.16 -6.00
N ILE A 114 -31.98 -14.89 -5.78
CA ILE A 114 -33.05 -14.22 -6.50
C ILE A 114 -32.47 -13.66 -7.80
N ASP A 115 -32.83 -14.24 -8.94
CA ASP A 115 -32.53 -13.65 -10.25
C ASP A 115 -33.31 -12.34 -10.40
N SER A 116 -32.64 -11.20 -10.21
CA SER A 116 -33.17 -9.91 -10.66
C SER A 116 -33.04 -9.83 -12.18
N THR A 117 -33.93 -10.50 -12.88
CA THR A 117 -34.24 -10.17 -14.28
C THR A 117 -35.27 -9.05 -14.28
N VAL A 118 -34.78 -7.82 -14.28
CA VAL A 118 -35.57 -6.67 -14.71
C VAL A 118 -34.85 -6.09 -15.93
N CYS A 119 -35.40 -6.37 -17.10
CA CYS A 119 -35.08 -5.69 -18.35
C CYS A 119 -35.61 -4.24 -18.33
#